data_AF-A0A2G5SHI1-F1
#
_entry.id   AF-A0A2G5SHI1-F1
#
_cell.length_a   1.000
_cell.length_b   1.000
_cell.length_c   1.000
_cell.angle_alpha   90.00
_cell.angle_beta   90.00
_cell.angle_gamma   90.00
#
_symmetry.space_group_name_H-M   'P 1'
#
loop_
_entity.id
_entity.type
_entity.pdbx_description
1 polymer ?
#
loop_
_entity_poly.entity_id
_entity_poly.type
_entity_poly.pdbx_seq_one_letter_code
_entity_poly.pdbx_strand_id
1 'polypeptide(L)'
;MIRSVQPVQLGKWYQHEVLDNRRFNKLPRSYQELYKTVSATKLFEIDAPLPTKVVNGNVQIQVEFPFDHEVLESLEYRRTIGWYQRSQGLKKDAHFWNEYLGKVEIYPRHAEEIIKRVDAYRTNLSEPFNSNPVTVVATVSRHFNVIENNKTYPVHGILLVTNVIGIKDVKGRILLN
;
A
#
# COMPACT_ATOMS: atom_id res chain seq x y z
N MET A 1 -9.59 -22.87 -6.80
CA MET A 1 -11.06 -22.76 -6.66
C MET A 1 -11.38 -21.35 -6.17
N ILE A 2 -11.81 -20.45 -7.05
CA ILE A 2 -12.16 -19.07 -6.69
C ILE A 2 -13.60 -19.11 -6.16
N ARG A 3 -13.79 -19.01 -4.84
CA ARG A 3 -15.11 -19.05 -4.19
C ARG A 3 -15.57 -17.64 -3.83
N SER A 4 -16.37 -17.04 -4.68
CA SER A 4 -17.50 -16.15 -4.35
C SER A 4 -18.05 -15.58 -5.67
N VAL A 5 -19.31 -15.86 -5.96
CA VAL A 5 -20.05 -15.37 -7.15
C VAL A 5 -21.20 -14.47 -6.70
N GLN A 6 -21.02 -13.71 -5.62
CA GLN A 6 -21.94 -12.61 -5.33
C GLN A 6 -21.57 -11.44 -6.23
N PRO A 7 -22.51 -10.90 -7.02
CA PRO A 7 -22.23 -9.76 -7.88
C PRO A 7 -21.81 -8.58 -7.01
N VAL A 8 -20.57 -8.13 -7.19
CA VAL A 8 -20.00 -6.95 -6.53
C VAL A 8 -19.90 -5.82 -7.54
N GLN A 9 -20.21 -4.61 -7.08
CA GLN A 9 -20.02 -3.41 -7.87
C GLN A 9 -18.55 -2.98 -7.79
N LEU A 10 -17.95 -2.74 -8.94
CA LEU A 10 -16.57 -2.29 -9.02
C LEU A 10 -16.39 -0.94 -8.34
N GLY A 11 -15.34 -0.81 -7.53
CA GLY A 11 -15.03 0.44 -6.79
C GLY A 11 -15.80 0.62 -5.48
N LYS A 12 -16.65 -0.34 -5.10
CA LYS A 12 -17.27 -0.41 -3.78
C LYS A 12 -16.44 -1.27 -2.83
N TRP A 13 -16.59 -0.98 -1.53
CA TRP A 13 -15.93 -1.71 -0.47
C TRP A 13 -16.91 -2.66 0.19
N TYR A 14 -16.41 -3.83 0.58
CA TYR A 14 -17.24 -4.87 1.15
C TYR A 14 -16.56 -5.49 2.35
N GLN A 15 -17.39 -5.86 3.32
CA GLN A 15 -16.97 -6.63 4.49
C GLN A 15 -17.69 -7.97 4.52
N HIS A 16 -17.06 -8.95 5.16
CA HIS A 16 -17.68 -10.24 5.42
C HIS A 16 -18.01 -10.41 6.90
N GLU A 17 -19.15 -11.00 7.19
CA GLU A 17 -19.35 -11.67 8.47
C GLU A 17 -18.45 -12.91 8.55
N VAL A 18 -18.02 -13.20 9.78
CA VAL A 18 -17.04 -14.23 10.07
C VAL A 18 -17.70 -15.30 10.93
N LEU A 19 -17.83 -16.51 10.38
CA LEU A 19 -18.35 -17.66 11.10
C LEU A 19 -17.18 -18.47 11.65
N ASP A 20 -17.05 -18.52 12.98
CA ASP A 20 -16.09 -19.39 13.65
C ASP A 20 -16.72 -20.75 13.97
N ASN A 21 -16.34 -21.77 13.20
CA ASN A 21 -16.88 -23.12 13.32
C ASN A 21 -16.57 -23.78 14.67
N ARG A 22 -15.58 -23.27 15.44
CA ARG A 22 -15.30 -23.74 16.81
C ARG A 22 -16.46 -23.47 17.77
N ARG A 23 -17.26 -22.43 17.51
CA ARG A 23 -18.44 -22.10 18.33
C ARG A 23 -19.51 -23.18 18.27
N PHE A 24 -19.64 -23.88 17.14
CA PHE A 24 -20.67 -24.90 16.93
C PHE A 24 -20.21 -26.29 17.35
N ASN A 25 -18.92 -26.61 17.17
CA ASN A 25 -18.44 -27.98 17.35
C ASN A 25 -17.96 -28.31 18.78
N LYS A 26 -18.08 -27.38 19.76
CA LYS A 26 -17.55 -27.52 21.14
C LYS A 26 -16.09 -28.02 21.19
N LEU A 27 -15.32 -27.79 20.12
CA LEU A 27 -13.94 -28.25 20.02
C LEU A 27 -13.07 -27.42 20.97
N PRO A 28 -12.12 -28.04 21.69
CA PRO A 28 -11.20 -27.30 22.54
C PRO A 28 -10.50 -26.22 21.71
N ARG A 29 -10.52 -24.97 22.20
CA ARG A 29 -9.97 -23.78 21.53
C ARG A 29 -8.46 -23.88 21.21
N SER A 30 -7.78 -24.93 21.66
CA SER A 30 -6.33 -24.99 21.82
C SER A 30 -5.53 -25.62 20.68
N TYR A 31 -6.13 -26.17 19.61
CA TYR A 31 -5.34 -26.91 18.60
C TYR A 31 -5.48 -26.52 17.13
N GLN A 32 -6.44 -25.65 16.77
CA GLN A 32 -6.58 -25.19 15.38
C GLN A 32 -6.37 -23.69 15.28
N GLU A 33 -5.41 -23.29 14.46
CA GLU A 33 -5.15 -21.89 14.11
C GLU A 33 -6.44 -21.24 13.61
N LEU A 34 -6.74 -20.03 14.08
CA LEU A 34 -7.99 -19.30 13.85
C LEU A 34 -8.46 -19.33 12.38
N TYR A 35 -7.52 -19.18 11.43
CA TYR A 35 -7.82 -19.10 10.00
C TYR A 35 -8.29 -20.43 9.40
N LYS A 36 -8.02 -21.57 10.04
CA LYS A 36 -8.49 -22.90 9.58
C LYS A 36 -9.95 -23.14 9.94
N THR A 37 -10.46 -22.45 10.96
CA THR A 37 -11.80 -22.69 11.51
C THR A 37 -12.80 -21.59 11.20
N VAL A 38 -12.32 -20.51 10.60
CA VAL A 38 -13.11 -19.33 10.26
C VAL A 38 -13.51 -19.37 8.79
N SER A 39 -14.79 -19.12 8.51
CA SER A 39 -15.31 -19.00 7.15
C SER A 39 -16.01 -17.65 6.97
N ALA A 40 -15.74 -16.99 5.84
CA ALA A 40 -16.48 -15.80 5.43
C ALA A 40 -17.88 -16.21 4.91
N THR A 41 -18.95 -15.61 5.41
CA THR A 41 -20.33 -16.05 5.10
C THR A 41 -21.13 -15.00 4.35
N LYS A 42 -21.29 -13.81 4.93
CA LYS A 42 -22.18 -12.76 4.41
C LYS A 42 -21.37 -11.57 3.94
N LEU A 43 -21.40 -11.28 2.65
CA LEU A 43 -20.85 -10.07 2.07
C LEU A 43 -21.88 -8.93 2.18
N PHE A 44 -21.44 -7.76 2.61
CA PHE A 44 -22.26 -6.54 2.55
C PHE A 44 -21.37 -5.34 2.22
N GLU A 45 -21.94 -4.37 1.52
CA GLU A 45 -21.25 -3.12 1.18
C GLU A 45 -21.02 -2.29 2.45
N ILE A 46 -19.87 -1.64 2.50
CA ILE A 46 -19.50 -0.69 3.56
C ILE A 46 -19.08 0.64 2.92
N ASP A 47 -19.07 1.69 3.74
CA ASP A 47 -18.46 2.95 3.35
C ASP A 47 -16.98 2.75 3.04
N ALA A 48 -16.51 3.44 2.00
CA ALA A 48 -15.13 3.30 1.55
C ALA A 48 -14.17 3.85 2.62
N PRO A 49 -13.32 3.00 3.24
CA PRO A 49 -12.36 3.46 4.23
C PRO A 49 -11.25 4.30 3.59
N LEU A 50 -11.03 4.14 2.29
CA LEU A 50 -10.06 4.89 1.51
C LEU A 50 -10.74 5.51 0.27
N PRO A 51 -10.38 6.75 -0.13
CA PRO A 51 -10.93 7.38 -1.32
C PRO A 51 -10.68 6.50 -2.55
N THR A 52 -11.77 6.06 -3.17
CA THR A 52 -11.74 5.05 -4.23
C THR A 52 -12.54 5.53 -5.43
N LYS A 53 -11.99 5.34 -6.62
CA LYS A 53 -12.66 5.66 -7.88
C LYS A 53 -12.39 4.57 -8.92
N VAL A 54 -13.29 4.47 -9.89
CA VAL A 54 -13.12 3.60 -11.05
C VAL A 54 -12.76 4.46 -12.25
N VAL A 55 -11.62 4.19 -12.88
CA VAL A 55 -11.15 4.88 -14.08
C VAL A 55 -10.91 3.82 -15.16
N ASN A 56 -11.65 3.89 -16.26
CA ASN A 56 -11.54 2.94 -17.38
C ASN A 56 -11.59 1.47 -16.94
N GLY A 57 -12.51 1.14 -16.02
CA GLY A 57 -12.66 -0.22 -15.48
C GLY A 57 -11.57 -0.66 -14.49
N ASN A 58 -10.65 0.22 -14.10
CA ASN A 58 -9.65 -0.05 -13.08
C ASN A 58 -9.97 0.69 -11.78
N VAL A 59 -9.88 -0.02 -10.66
CA VAL A 59 -10.02 0.57 -9.33
C VAL A 59 -8.73 1.30 -8.98
N GLN A 60 -8.87 2.59 -8.68
CA GLN A 60 -7.81 3.46 -8.19
C GLN A 60 -8.13 3.89 -6.77
N ILE A 61 -7.19 3.67 -5.86
CA ILE A 61 -7.34 3.96 -4.43
C ILE A 61 -6.30 4.99 -4.04
N GLN A 62 -6.73 6.08 -3.44
CA GLN A 62 -5.81 7.05 -2.87
C GLN A 62 -5.36 6.57 -1.49
N VAL A 63 -4.06 6.61 -1.26
CA VAL A 63 -3.43 6.18 -0.02
C VAL A 63 -2.46 7.23 0.49
N GLU A 64 -2.22 7.14 1.78
CA GLU A 64 -1.22 7.93 2.48
C GLU A 64 -0.30 6.98 3.25
N PHE A 65 1.00 7.23 3.19
CA PHE A 65 1.99 6.43 3.90
C PHE A 65 3.20 7.29 4.28
N PRO A 66 3.90 6.98 5.39
CA PRO A 66 5.07 7.73 5.79
C PRO A 66 6.20 7.53 4.78
N PHE A 67 6.92 8.62 4.48
CA PHE A 67 8.15 8.54 3.72
C PHE A 67 9.23 7.83 4.54
N ASP A 68 9.80 6.77 3.96
CA ASP A 68 10.91 6.03 4.54
C ASP A 68 12.02 5.82 3.50
N HIS A 69 13.11 6.50 3.74
CA HIS A 69 14.32 6.48 2.95
C HIS A 69 14.95 5.09 2.87
N GLU A 70 14.90 4.30 3.96
CA GLU A 70 15.49 2.97 4.03
C GLU A 70 14.64 1.94 3.27
N VAL A 71 13.34 2.17 3.14
CA VAL A 71 12.45 1.33 2.33
C VAL A 71 12.66 1.57 0.84
N LEU A 72 12.94 2.82 0.43
CA LEU A 72 12.97 3.20 -0.98
C LEU A 72 14.35 3.04 -1.64
N GLU A 73 15.44 3.25 -0.90
CA GLU A 73 16.80 3.20 -1.43
C GLU A 73 17.81 2.65 -0.42
N SER A 74 18.94 2.20 -0.93
CA SER A 74 20.09 1.79 -0.13
C SER A 74 20.87 2.99 0.41
N LEU A 75 21.41 2.85 1.62
CA LEU A 75 22.16 3.92 2.29
C LEU A 75 23.45 4.30 1.54
N GLU A 76 24.11 3.32 0.92
CA GLU A 76 25.36 3.50 0.17
C GLU A 76 25.20 4.54 -0.95
N TYR A 77 24.14 4.41 -1.73
CA TYR A 77 23.87 5.26 -2.89
C TYR A 77 23.21 6.61 -2.53
N ARG A 78 22.64 6.74 -1.33
CA ARG A 78 22.06 8.00 -0.85
C ARG A 78 23.09 9.12 -0.77
N ARG A 79 24.34 8.78 -0.44
CA ARG A 79 25.44 9.75 -0.26
C ARG A 79 26.10 10.17 -1.58
N THR A 80 25.67 9.58 -2.70
CA THR A 80 26.28 9.81 -3.99
C THR A 80 25.85 11.15 -4.60
N ILE A 81 26.78 11.84 -5.25
CA ILE A 81 26.52 13.11 -5.94
C ILE A 81 25.88 12.80 -7.30
N GLY A 82 24.54 12.89 -7.36
CA GLY A 82 23.78 12.87 -8.62
C GLY A 82 22.90 11.63 -8.83
N TRP A 83 21.78 11.86 -9.53
CA TRP A 83 20.73 10.86 -9.74
C TRP A 83 21.14 9.65 -10.59
N TYR A 84 22.10 9.81 -11.49
CA TYR A 84 22.56 8.71 -12.34
C TYR A 84 23.07 7.54 -11.49
N GLN A 85 23.94 7.79 -10.51
CA GLN A 85 24.44 6.76 -9.62
C GLN A 85 23.40 6.40 -8.55
N ARG A 86 22.72 7.38 -7.94
CA ARG A 86 21.72 7.13 -6.88
C ARG A 86 20.58 6.21 -7.34
N SER A 87 20.16 6.31 -8.61
CA SER A 87 19.11 5.46 -9.18
C SER A 87 19.44 3.95 -9.14
N GLN A 88 20.72 3.58 -9.14
CA GLN A 88 21.16 2.18 -9.01
C GLN A 88 20.90 1.62 -7.61
N GLY A 89 20.79 2.49 -6.62
CA GLY A 89 20.52 2.14 -5.23
C GLY A 89 19.04 2.02 -4.88
N LEU A 90 18.12 2.28 -5.81
CA LEU A 90 16.68 2.17 -5.57
C LEU A 90 16.28 0.71 -5.38
N LYS A 91 15.53 0.43 -4.31
CA LYS A 91 15.12 -0.92 -3.96
C LYS A 91 14.00 -1.40 -4.88
N LYS A 92 14.14 -2.63 -5.40
CA LYS A 92 13.14 -3.26 -6.28
C LYS A 92 11.99 -3.90 -5.49
N ASP A 93 12.22 -4.18 -4.22
CA ASP A 93 11.30 -4.78 -3.27
C ASP A 93 10.70 -3.74 -2.30
N ALA A 94 10.85 -2.45 -2.59
CA ALA A 94 10.28 -1.37 -1.80
C ALA A 94 8.75 -1.53 -1.71
N HIS A 95 8.23 -1.38 -0.50
CA HIS A 95 6.80 -1.55 -0.24
C HIS A 95 6.41 -0.85 1.07
N PHE A 96 5.11 -0.62 1.24
CA PHE A 96 4.54 -0.26 2.54
C PHE A 96 3.34 -1.16 2.85
N TRP A 97 2.97 -1.18 4.11
CA TRP A 97 1.80 -1.91 4.61
C TRP A 97 0.69 -0.92 4.90
N ASN A 98 -0.48 -1.15 4.31
CA ASN A 98 -1.69 -0.44 4.63
C ASN A 98 -2.70 -1.41 5.26
N GLU A 99 -3.44 -0.95 6.27
CA GLU A 99 -4.33 -1.79 7.06
C GLU A 99 -5.47 -2.43 6.24
N TYR A 100 -5.94 -1.74 5.19
CA TYR A 100 -7.03 -2.20 4.33
C TYR A 100 -6.53 -2.93 3.07
N LEU A 101 -5.35 -2.54 2.57
CA LEU A 101 -4.81 -3.02 1.30
C LEU A 101 -3.76 -4.12 1.44
N GLY A 102 -3.17 -4.28 2.63
CA GLY A 102 -2.03 -5.15 2.85
C GLY A 102 -0.74 -4.58 2.26
N LYS A 103 0.10 -5.45 1.69
CA LYS A 103 1.38 -5.06 1.07
C LYS A 103 1.15 -4.35 -0.27
N VAL A 104 1.64 -3.11 -0.38
CA VAL A 104 1.62 -2.31 -1.61
C VAL A 104 3.05 -2.07 -2.10
N GLU A 105 3.32 -2.46 -3.34
CA GLU A 105 4.65 -2.32 -3.95
C GLU A 105 4.91 -0.90 -4.44
N ILE A 106 6.15 -0.45 -4.32
CA ILE A 106 6.66 0.81 -4.85
C ILE A 106 7.81 0.47 -5.81
N TYR A 107 7.64 0.73 -7.10
CA TYR A 107 8.68 0.45 -8.08
C TYR A 107 9.73 1.57 -8.12
N PRO A 108 10.96 1.28 -8.58
CA PRO A 108 12.06 2.25 -8.59
C PRO A 108 11.69 3.61 -9.19
N ARG A 109 10.92 3.63 -10.28
CA ARG A 109 10.43 4.87 -10.90
C ARG A 109 9.66 5.75 -9.91
N HIS A 110 8.73 5.18 -9.14
CA HIS A 110 7.94 5.91 -8.16
C HIS A 110 8.73 6.22 -6.90
N ALA A 111 9.64 5.33 -6.48
CA ALA A 111 10.57 5.59 -5.38
C ALA A 111 11.44 6.82 -5.67
N GLU A 112 12.02 6.90 -6.88
CA GLU A 112 12.79 8.06 -7.33
C GLU A 112 11.96 9.35 -7.29
N GLU A 113 10.74 9.30 -7.81
CA GLU A 113 9.83 10.45 -7.81
C GLU A 113 9.52 10.93 -6.39
N ILE A 114 9.20 10.01 -5.48
CA ILE A 114 8.95 10.33 -4.07
C ILE A 114 10.17 10.99 -3.44
N ILE A 115 11.35 10.38 -3.59
CA ILE A 115 12.59 10.88 -3.00
C ILE A 115 12.91 12.29 -3.52
N LYS A 116 12.81 12.52 -4.84
CA LYS A 116 13.02 13.85 -5.44
C LYS A 116 12.11 14.91 -4.84
N ARG A 117 10.81 14.61 -4.70
CA ARG A 117 9.84 15.55 -4.12
C ARG A 117 10.16 15.85 -2.66
N VAL A 118 10.51 14.84 -1.87
CA VAL A 118 10.88 15.02 -0.46
C VAL A 118 12.17 15.82 -0.30
N ASP A 119 13.20 15.52 -1.08
CA ASP A 119 14.47 16.25 -1.05
C ASP A 119 14.29 17.72 -1.46
N ALA A 120 13.49 17.98 -2.50
CA ALA A 120 13.16 19.33 -2.94
C ALA A 120 12.39 20.12 -1.86
N TYR A 121 11.46 19.47 -1.17
CA TYR A 121 10.75 20.07 -0.03
C TYR A 121 11.69 20.39 1.12
N ARG A 122 12.55 19.43 1.50
CA ARG A 122 13.51 19.57 2.60
C ARG A 122 14.58 20.63 2.35
N THR A 123 15.02 20.80 1.11
CA THR A 123 16.00 21.84 0.73
C THR A 123 15.52 23.25 1.09
N ASN A 124 14.21 23.48 1.07
CA ASN A 124 13.60 24.78 1.38
C ASN A 124 13.27 24.97 2.87
N LEU A 125 13.56 23.97 3.71
CA LEU A 125 13.31 24.03 5.15
C LEU A 125 14.60 24.34 5.91
N SER A 126 14.53 25.28 6.85
CA SER A 126 15.58 25.46 7.85
C SER A 126 15.50 24.33 8.90
N GLU A 127 16.66 23.90 9.43
CA GLU A 127 16.72 23.12 10.67
C GLU A 127 15.86 23.82 11.75
N PRO A 128 15.01 23.12 12.51
CA PRO A 128 14.90 21.66 12.68
C PRO A 128 13.83 20.97 11.81
N PHE A 129 13.16 21.69 10.90
CA PHE A 129 12.02 21.13 10.16
C PHE A 129 12.42 20.07 9.12
N ASN A 130 13.70 20.00 8.79
CA ASN A 130 14.28 19.04 7.85
C ASN A 130 14.10 17.58 8.30
N SER A 131 14.07 17.32 9.62
CA SER A 131 13.90 15.97 10.18
C SER A 131 12.44 15.54 10.39
N ASN A 132 11.46 16.39 10.04
CA ASN A 132 10.06 16.05 10.28
C ASN A 132 9.58 14.90 9.40
N PRO A 133 8.65 14.07 9.89
CA PRO A 133 8.03 13.03 9.10
C PRO A 133 7.25 13.67 7.95
N VAL A 134 7.43 13.12 6.76
CA VAL A 134 6.72 13.53 5.55
C VAL A 134 5.77 12.40 5.16
N THR A 135 4.53 12.74 4.84
CA THR A 135 3.56 11.76 4.36
C THR A 135 3.49 11.81 2.85
N VAL A 136 3.59 10.68 2.18
CA VAL A 136 3.41 10.55 0.74
C VAL A 136 1.95 10.28 0.43
N VAL A 137 1.41 10.95 -0.59
CA VAL A 137 0.06 10.73 -1.11
C VAL A 137 0.18 10.13 -2.50
N ALA A 138 -0.44 8.97 -2.72
CA ALA A 138 -0.31 8.24 -3.97
C ALA A 138 -1.63 7.59 -4.42
N THR A 139 -1.69 7.23 -5.70
CA THR A 139 -2.73 6.36 -6.25
C THR A 139 -2.20 4.95 -6.42
N VAL A 140 -2.93 3.99 -5.87
CA VAL A 140 -2.63 2.56 -5.92
C VAL A 140 -3.66 1.87 -6.80
N SER A 141 -3.18 0.90 -7.59
CA SER A 141 -4.04 0.06 -8.41
C SER A 141 -3.60 -1.40 -8.35
N ARG A 142 -4.45 -2.28 -8.86
CA ARG A 142 -4.19 -3.72 -8.99
C ARG A 142 -2.93 -4.00 -9.80
N HIS A 143 -2.10 -4.90 -9.30
CA HIS A 143 -0.97 -5.43 -10.03
C HIS A 143 -1.43 -6.27 -11.23
N PHE A 144 -0.74 -6.18 -12.37
CA PHE A 144 -1.12 -6.94 -13.58
C PHE A 144 -1.02 -8.45 -13.35
N ASN A 145 0.02 -8.91 -12.62
CA ASN A 145 0.19 -10.29 -12.15
C ASN A 145 -0.59 -10.66 -10.86
N VAL A 146 -1.69 -9.97 -10.54
CA VAL A 146 -2.46 -10.20 -9.29
C VAL A 146 -2.75 -11.68 -9.01
N ILE A 147 -3.09 -12.47 -10.03
CA ILE A 147 -3.45 -13.88 -9.87
C ILE A 147 -2.25 -14.70 -9.37
N GLU A 148 -1.06 -14.46 -9.93
CA GLU A 148 0.17 -15.16 -9.53
C GLU A 148 0.68 -14.64 -8.18
N ASN A 149 0.70 -13.32 -7.99
CA ASN A 149 1.14 -12.71 -6.72
C ASN A 149 0.28 -13.19 -5.54
N ASN A 150 -1.03 -13.41 -5.76
CA ASN A 150 -1.94 -13.91 -4.73
C ASN A 150 -1.59 -15.35 -4.27
N LYS A 151 -0.94 -16.18 -5.12
CA LYS A 151 -0.51 -17.54 -4.72
C LYS A 151 0.68 -17.51 -3.78
N THR A 152 1.51 -16.48 -3.88
CA THR A 152 2.76 -16.33 -3.12
C THR A 152 2.69 -15.20 -2.10
N TYR A 153 1.51 -14.63 -1.85
CA TYR A 153 1.35 -13.52 -0.92
C TYR A 153 1.80 -13.95 0.51
N PRO A 154 2.56 -13.12 1.25
CA PRO A 154 2.90 -11.72 0.99
C PRO A 154 4.27 -11.47 0.32
N VAL A 155 4.88 -12.46 -0.34
CA VAL A 155 6.18 -12.28 -1.01
C VAL A 155 6.09 -11.15 -2.05
N HIS A 156 5.04 -11.17 -2.87
CA HIS A 156 4.70 -10.11 -3.81
C HIS A 156 3.36 -9.47 -3.44
N GLY A 157 3.29 -8.14 -3.55
CA GLY A 157 2.06 -7.39 -3.34
C GLY A 157 1.09 -7.60 -4.49
N ILE A 158 -0.22 -7.55 -4.20
CA ILE A 158 -1.27 -7.61 -5.23
C ILE A 158 -1.66 -6.22 -5.74
N LEU A 159 -1.10 -5.18 -5.14
CA LEU A 159 -1.33 -3.77 -5.40
C LEU A 159 0.01 -3.06 -5.55
N LEU A 160 0.04 -2.01 -6.37
CA LEU A 160 1.23 -1.18 -6.58
C LEU A 160 0.88 0.29 -6.71
N VAL A 161 1.84 1.14 -6.33
CA VAL A 161 1.78 2.58 -6.59
C VAL A 161 1.85 2.82 -8.09
N THR A 162 0.80 3.44 -8.63
CA THR A 162 0.69 3.78 -10.06
C THR A 162 1.00 5.24 -10.35
N ASN A 163 0.73 6.13 -9.38
CA ASN A 163 0.97 7.56 -9.51
C ASN A 163 1.29 8.17 -8.15
N VAL A 164 2.28 9.06 -8.08
CA VAL A 164 2.56 9.86 -6.89
C VAL A 164 1.80 11.18 -7.03
N ILE A 165 0.84 11.43 -6.15
CA ILE A 165 0.03 12.66 -6.19
C ILE A 165 0.87 13.81 -5.63
N GLY A 166 1.54 13.58 -4.49
CA GLY A 166 2.36 14.57 -3.84
C GLY A 166 2.82 14.12 -2.46
N ILE A 167 3.28 15.07 -1.67
CA ILE A 167 3.66 14.87 -0.27
C ILE A 167 2.90 15.85 0.62
N LYS A 168 2.63 15.49 1.87
CA LYS A 168 2.06 16.40 2.87
C LYS A 168 3.14 16.92 3.79
N ASP A 169 3.10 18.23 4.04
CA ASP A 169 3.87 18.86 5.11
C ASP A 169 3.31 18.52 6.50
N VAL A 170 4.01 18.96 7.54
CA VAL A 170 3.57 18.82 8.95
C VAL A 170 2.23 19.50 9.25
N LYS A 171 1.74 20.39 8.38
CA LYS A 171 0.45 21.06 8.49
C LYS A 171 -0.64 20.35 7.68
N GLY A 172 -0.32 19.21 7.07
CA GLY A 172 -1.23 18.41 6.25
C GLY A 172 -1.50 18.96 4.85
N ARG A 173 -0.77 19.99 4.41
CA ARG A 173 -0.93 20.60 3.08
C ARG A 173 -0.24 19.74 2.04
N ILE A 174 -0.97 19.39 0.98
CA ILE A 174 -0.43 18.64 -0.15
C ILE A 174 0.44 19.56 -1.01
N LEU A 175 1.69 19.16 -1.21
CA LEU A 175 2.67 19.77 -2.09
C LEU A 175 2.78 18.93 -3.36
N LEU A 176 2.57 19.56 -4.51
CA LEU A 176 2.46 18.90 -5.81
C LEU A 176 3.75 18.97 -6.64
N ASN A 177 4.71 19.82 -6.25
CA ASN A 177 5.92 20.10 -7.02
C ASN A 177 6.89 18.92 -7.05
#